data_AF-A0A257PDQ0-F1
#
_entry.id   AF-A0A257PDQ0-F1
#
_cell.length_a   1.000
_cell.length_b   1.000
_cell.length_c   1.000
_cell.angle_alpha   90.00
_cell.angle_beta   90.00
_cell.angle_gamma   90.00
#
_symmetry.space_group_name_H-M   'P 1'
#
loop_
_entity.id
_entity.type
_entity.pdbx_description
1 polymer ?
#
loop_
_entity_poly.entity_id
_entity_poly.type
_entity_poly.pdbx_seq_one_letter_code
_entity_poly.pdbx_strand_id
1 'polypeptide(L)'
;MSAAATLSPRLIPFAAVVILGGALACATAARLTGFATPPATPAPVASLSLRFADLADGGVAVRDAATHQLIATIPARDDGFLRMTLRLLAAARLRRHIGEAPPFTLTQFPGGRMALADPTTGETVELEAFGPSNIAEFARFFKTRRPA
;
A
#
# COMPACT_ATOMS: atom_id res chain seq x y z
N MET A 1 35.94 42.34 -6.88
CA MET A 1 35.57 41.02 -7.41
C MET A 1 34.08 40.79 -7.18
N SER A 2 33.41 40.09 -8.11
CA SER A 2 31.95 39.87 -8.27
C SER A 2 31.15 40.97 -8.96
N ALA A 3 31.14 40.91 -10.30
CA ALA A 3 30.08 41.50 -11.12
C ALA A 3 28.84 40.61 -11.02
N ALA A 4 27.75 41.12 -10.43
CA ALA A 4 26.45 40.46 -10.47
C ALA A 4 25.88 40.60 -11.89
N ALA A 5 25.82 39.49 -12.62
CA ALA A 5 25.16 39.46 -13.93
C ALA A 5 23.66 39.73 -13.74
N THR A 6 23.22 40.96 -14.02
CA THR A 6 21.81 41.31 -14.04
C THR A 6 21.18 40.69 -15.29
N LEU A 7 20.41 39.62 -15.11
CA LEU A 7 19.65 39.01 -16.20
C LEU A 7 18.72 40.07 -16.79
N SER A 8 18.79 40.28 -18.11
CA SER A 8 17.87 41.22 -18.75
C SER A 8 16.42 40.73 -18.58
N PRO A 9 15.45 41.64 -18.36
CA PRO A 9 14.06 41.26 -18.03
C PRO A 9 13.37 40.47 -19.15
N ARG A 10 13.92 40.49 -20.38
CA ARG A 10 13.44 39.70 -21.53
C ARG A 10 13.99 38.27 -21.56
N LEU A 11 15.08 37.98 -20.85
CA LEU A 11 15.68 36.64 -20.78
C LEU A 11 15.03 35.76 -19.70
N ILE A 12 14.39 36.36 -18.70
CA ILE A 12 13.67 35.66 -17.63
C ILE A 12 12.54 34.74 -18.17
N PRO A 13 11.61 35.21 -19.03
CA PRO A 13 10.57 34.34 -19.57
C PRO A 13 11.13 33.23 -20.47
N PHE A 14 12.22 33.51 -21.20
CA PHE A 14 12.87 32.50 -22.03
C PHE A 14 13.51 31.40 -21.19
N ALA A 15 14.24 31.78 -20.12
CA ALA A 15 14.81 30.83 -19.18
C ALA A 15 13.71 29.98 -18.50
N ALA A 16 12.58 30.58 -18.12
CA ALA A 16 11.45 29.85 -17.55
C ALA A 16 10.85 28.81 -18.52
N VAL A 17 10.68 29.17 -19.79
CA VAL A 17 10.20 28.25 -20.83
C VAL A 17 11.19 27.11 -21.07
N VAL A 18 12.50 27.40 -21.10
CA VAL A 18 13.54 26.37 -21.25
C VAL A 18 13.55 25.41 -20.07
N ILE A 19 13.46 25.92 -18.84
CA ILE A 19 13.42 25.07 -17.63
C ILE A 19 12.17 24.20 -17.63
N LEU A 20 11.00 24.78 -17.89
CA LEU A 20 9.73 24.05 -17.88
C LEU A 20 9.68 23.01 -19.01
N GLY A 21 10.10 23.40 -20.21
CA GLY A 21 10.19 22.52 -21.37
C GLY A 21 11.19 21.38 -21.15
N GLY A 22 12.35 21.67 -20.56
CA GLY A 22 13.35 20.68 -20.20
C GLY A 22 12.84 19.69 -19.15
N ALA A 23 12.20 20.17 -18.09
CA ALA A 23 11.59 19.32 -17.07
C ALA A 23 10.51 18.39 -17.66
N LEU A 24 9.64 18.94 -18.51
CA LEU A 24 8.60 18.15 -19.19
C LEU A 24 9.20 17.13 -20.17
N ALA A 25 10.23 17.50 -20.93
CA ALA A 25 10.93 16.61 -21.84
C ALA A 25 11.61 15.46 -21.08
N CYS A 26 12.31 15.75 -19.97
CA CYS A 26 12.90 14.74 -19.10
C CYS A 26 11.85 13.80 -18.51
N ALA A 27 10.74 14.34 -17.99
CA ALA A 27 9.66 13.53 -17.44
C ALA A 27 9.00 12.63 -18.49
N THR A 28 8.81 13.15 -19.72
CA THR A 28 8.25 12.39 -20.83
C THR A 28 9.21 11.31 -21.30
N ALA A 29 10.49 11.63 -21.44
CA ALA A 29 11.53 10.66 -21.78
C ALA A 29 11.63 9.55 -20.74
N ALA A 30 11.65 9.88 -19.44
CA ALA A 30 11.69 8.91 -18.35
C ALA A 30 10.47 7.96 -18.34
N ARG A 31 9.30 8.46 -18.76
CA ARG A 31 8.10 7.63 -18.93
C ARG A 31 8.20 6.72 -20.16
N LEU A 32 8.63 7.25 -21.31
CA LEU A 32 8.71 6.49 -22.57
C LEU A 32 9.81 5.44 -22.57
N THR A 33 10.94 5.69 -21.89
CA THR A 33 12.04 4.73 -21.76
C THR A 33 11.80 3.69 -20.67
N GLY A 34 10.68 3.79 -19.95
CA GLY A 34 10.38 2.92 -18.82
C GLY A 34 11.26 3.14 -17.59
N PHE A 35 12.09 4.19 -17.57
CA PHE A 35 12.95 4.55 -16.41
C PHE A 35 12.11 4.83 -15.15
N ALA A 36 10.87 5.28 -15.31
CA ALA A 36 9.92 5.49 -14.23
C ALA A 36 8.97 4.30 -13.98
N THR A 37 9.16 3.15 -14.64
CA THR A 37 8.33 1.97 -14.40
C THR A 37 8.87 1.25 -13.16
N PRO A 38 8.06 1.07 -12.10
CA PRO A 38 8.43 0.19 -11.02
C PRO A 38 8.78 -1.19 -11.58
N PRO A 39 9.75 -1.92 -11.01
CA PRO A 39 10.01 -3.29 -11.43
C PRO A 39 8.71 -4.10 -11.37
N ALA A 40 8.50 -4.97 -12.36
CA ALA A 40 7.30 -5.79 -12.44
C ALA A 40 7.09 -6.54 -11.11
N THR A 41 5.92 -6.36 -10.50
CA THR A 41 5.58 -7.09 -9.27
C THR A 41 5.59 -8.58 -9.60
N PRO A 42 6.40 -9.40 -8.91
CA PRO A 42 6.46 -10.83 -9.20
C PRO A 42 5.10 -11.48 -9.00
N ALA A 43 4.85 -12.58 -9.73
CA ALA A 43 3.61 -13.34 -9.58
C ALA A 43 3.43 -13.79 -8.12
N PRO A 44 2.22 -13.67 -7.55
CA PRO A 44 1.97 -14.05 -6.17
C PRO A 44 2.10 -15.56 -5.96
N VAL A 45 2.71 -15.96 -4.84
CA VAL A 45 2.82 -17.36 -4.39
C VAL A 45 1.51 -17.82 -3.75
N ALA A 46 0.87 -16.93 -2.98
CA ALA A 46 -0.43 -17.17 -2.37
C ALA A 46 -1.20 -15.85 -2.22
N SER A 47 -2.53 -15.93 -2.26
CA SER A 47 -3.41 -14.79 -2.00
C SER A 47 -4.63 -15.22 -1.20
N LEU A 48 -5.08 -14.32 -0.33
CA LEU A 48 -6.20 -14.54 0.57
C LEU A 48 -7.08 -13.28 0.61
N SER A 49 -8.36 -13.47 0.32
CA SER A 49 -9.36 -12.43 0.48
C SER A 49 -9.88 -12.45 1.92
N LEU A 50 -9.72 -11.33 2.63
CA LEU A 50 -10.01 -11.19 4.05
C LEU A 50 -11.12 -10.18 4.30
N ARG A 51 -12.02 -10.51 5.22
CA ARG A 51 -12.98 -9.57 5.82
C ARG A 51 -12.58 -9.34 7.26
N PHE A 52 -12.47 -8.07 7.64
CA PHE A 52 -12.28 -7.65 9.02
C PHE A 52 -13.59 -7.05 9.50
N ALA A 53 -14.07 -7.50 10.65
CA ALA A 53 -15.27 -6.98 11.28
C ALA A 53 -15.00 -6.73 12.76
N ASP A 54 -15.40 -5.56 13.25
CA ASP A 54 -15.31 -5.23 14.66
C ASP A 54 -16.26 -6.11 15.49
N LEU A 55 -15.79 -6.52 16.66
CA LEU A 55 -16.54 -7.32 17.62
C LEU A 55 -17.03 -6.43 18.77
N ALA A 56 -18.08 -6.87 19.46
CA ALA A 56 -18.69 -6.11 20.57
C ALA A 56 -17.74 -5.89 21.76
N ASP A 57 -16.73 -6.76 21.92
CA ASP A 57 -15.69 -6.64 22.94
C ASP A 57 -14.52 -5.73 22.51
N GLY A 58 -14.62 -5.10 21.33
CA GLY A 58 -13.57 -4.28 20.72
C GLY A 58 -12.50 -5.09 19.98
N GLY A 59 -12.63 -6.42 19.91
CA GLY A 59 -11.78 -7.26 19.07
C GLY A 59 -12.07 -7.08 17.58
N VAL A 60 -11.27 -7.72 16.73
CA VAL A 60 -11.51 -7.78 15.28
C VAL A 60 -11.53 -9.24 14.83
N ALA A 61 -12.62 -9.66 14.22
CA ALA A 61 -12.71 -10.96 13.57
C ALA A 61 -12.12 -10.90 12.17
N VAL A 62 -11.20 -11.82 11.88
CA VAL A 62 -10.60 -12.03 10.56
C VAL A 62 -11.27 -13.24 9.92
N ARG A 63 -11.94 -13.05 8.78
CA ARG A 63 -12.65 -14.12 8.07
C ARG A 63 -12.19 -14.25 6.64
N ASP A 64 -12.22 -15.47 6.12
CA ASP A 64 -12.10 -15.69 4.67
C ASP A 64 -13.32 -15.05 4.00
N ALA A 65 -13.08 -14.22 2.98
CA ALA A 65 -14.13 -13.47 2.32
C ALA A 65 -15.05 -14.33 1.45
N ALA A 66 -14.58 -15.50 1.00
CA ALA A 66 -15.31 -16.43 0.16
C ALA A 66 -16.09 -17.45 0.99
N THR A 67 -15.49 -18.00 2.05
CA THR A 67 -16.13 -19.06 2.85
C THR A 67 -16.79 -18.54 4.14
N HIS A 68 -16.57 -17.28 4.51
CA HIS A 68 -16.98 -16.68 5.79
C HIS A 68 -16.41 -17.37 7.04
N GLN A 69 -15.48 -18.31 6.87
CA GLN A 69 -14.83 -19.02 7.96
C GLN A 69 -13.97 -18.06 8.80
N LEU A 70 -14.06 -18.19 10.13
CA LEU A 70 -13.19 -17.47 11.04
C LEU A 70 -11.76 -18.00 10.93
N ILE A 71 -10.82 -17.13 10.58
CA ILE A 71 -9.39 -17.42 10.47
C ILE A 71 -8.68 -17.06 11.77
N ALA A 72 -9.04 -15.91 12.36
CA ALA A 72 -8.43 -15.43 13.59
C ALA A 72 -9.33 -14.39 14.28
N THR A 73 -9.09 -14.19 15.57
CA THR A 73 -9.62 -13.05 16.32
C THR A 73 -8.46 -12.25 16.88
N ILE A 74 -8.46 -10.95 16.64
CA ILE A 74 -7.46 -10.00 17.16
C ILE A 74 -8.05 -9.34 18.40
N PRO A 75 -7.41 -9.43 19.57
CA PRO A 75 -7.92 -8.83 20.81
C PRO A 75 -8.02 -7.31 20.76
N ALA A 76 -8.94 -6.74 21.54
CA ALA A 76 -9.11 -5.28 21.63
C ALA A 76 -7.87 -4.54 22.16
N ARG A 77 -7.15 -5.16 23.10
CA ARG A 77 -5.95 -4.61 23.75
C ARG A 77 -4.66 -4.85 22.96
N ASP A 78 -4.77 -5.36 21.73
CA ASP A 78 -3.62 -5.54 20.86
C ASP A 78 -3.32 -4.22 20.14
N ASP A 79 -2.32 -3.48 20.62
CA ASP A 79 -1.82 -2.29 19.92
C ASP A 79 -0.69 -2.63 18.93
N GLY A 80 -0.62 -3.89 18.51
CA GLY A 80 0.35 -4.39 17.55
C GLY A 80 0.23 -3.80 16.15
N PHE A 81 1.28 -4.01 15.37
CA PHE A 81 1.41 -3.52 13.99
C PHE A 81 0.19 -3.88 13.14
N LEU A 82 -0.33 -5.10 13.28
CA LEU A 82 -1.51 -5.54 12.55
C LEU A 82 -2.74 -4.64 12.77
N ARG A 83 -3.06 -4.29 14.02
CA ARG A 83 -4.22 -3.43 14.31
C ARG A 83 -4.02 -2.02 13.77
N MET A 84 -2.79 -1.51 13.82
CA MET A 84 -2.44 -0.21 13.23
C MET A 84 -2.58 -0.21 11.71
N THR A 85 -2.17 -1.28 11.02
CA THR A 85 -2.39 -1.45 9.58
C THR A 85 -3.88 -1.45 9.24
N LEU A 86 -4.70 -2.19 9.99
CA LEU A 86 -6.15 -2.23 9.76
C LEU A 86 -6.81 -0.87 9.99
N ARG A 87 -6.44 -0.16 11.05
CA ARG A 87 -6.93 1.20 11.34
C ARG A 87 -6.59 2.18 10.20
N LEU A 88 -5.36 2.11 9.67
CA LEU A 88 -4.94 2.94 8.54
C LEU A 88 -5.82 2.71 7.30
N LEU A 89 -6.06 1.45 6.95
CA LEU A 89 -6.87 1.09 5.79
C LEU A 89 -8.36 1.42 6.00
N ALA A 90 -8.90 1.17 7.19
CA ALA A 90 -10.26 1.55 7.55
C ALA A 90 -10.47 3.07 7.49
N ALA A 91 -9.49 3.86 7.97
CA ALA A 91 -9.53 5.32 7.84
C ALA A 91 -9.51 5.76 6.37
N ALA A 92 -8.78 5.05 5.50
CA ALA A 92 -8.78 5.32 4.06
C ALA A 92 -10.13 5.03 3.39
N ARG A 93 -10.85 3.99 3.84
CA ARG A 93 -12.23 3.70 3.42
C ARG A 93 -13.22 4.75 3.90
N LEU A 94 -13.13 5.16 5.17
CA LEU A 94 -14.00 6.16 5.77
C LEU A 94 -13.97 7.48 4.99
N ARG A 95 -12.76 7.94 4.61
CA ARG A 95 -12.57 9.15 3.78
C ARG A 95 -13.24 9.07 2.41
N ARG A 96 -13.54 7.86 1.92
CA ARG A 96 -14.17 7.59 0.63
C ARG A 96 -15.60 7.08 0.76
N HIS A 97 -16.18 7.13 1.97
CA HIS A 97 -17.52 6.61 2.28
C HIS A 97 -17.72 5.13 1.92
N ILE A 98 -16.65 4.33 2.04
CA ILE A 98 -16.68 2.88 1.76
C ILE A 98 -16.90 2.14 3.09
N GLY A 99 -17.85 1.20 3.11
CA GLY A 99 -18.12 0.35 4.28
C GLY A 99 -17.12 -0.80 4.45
N GLU A 100 -17.40 -1.68 5.41
CA GLU A 100 -16.56 -2.85 5.73
C GLU A 100 -16.81 -4.07 4.82
N ALA A 101 -17.87 -4.01 4.01
CA ALA A 101 -18.30 -5.10 3.15
C ALA A 101 -17.30 -5.49 2.03
N PRO A 102 -16.44 -4.63 1.48
CA PRO A 102 -15.45 -5.08 0.51
C PRO A 102 -14.29 -5.83 1.18
N PRO A 103 -13.81 -6.95 0.61
CA PRO A 103 -12.67 -7.67 1.17
C PRO A 103 -11.35 -6.92 0.92
N PHE A 104 -10.39 -7.17 1.78
CA PHE A 104 -8.98 -6.85 1.56
C PHE A 104 -8.28 -8.06 0.93
N THR A 105 -7.16 -7.82 0.28
CA THR A 105 -6.34 -8.87 -0.34
C THR A 105 -4.99 -8.94 0.35
N LEU A 106 -4.75 -10.02 1.09
CA LEU A 106 -3.42 -10.35 1.59
C LEU A 106 -2.70 -11.20 0.55
N THR A 107 -1.54 -10.77 0.12
CA THR A 107 -0.75 -11.44 -0.91
C THR A 107 0.63 -11.77 -0.39
N GLN A 108 1.08 -13.00 -0.64
CA GLN A 108 2.45 -13.45 -0.42
C GLN A 108 3.17 -13.56 -1.76
N PHE A 109 4.35 -12.96 -1.85
CA PHE A 109 5.22 -12.96 -3.02
C PHE A 109 6.43 -13.87 -2.81
N PRO A 110 7.19 -14.18 -3.88
CA PRO A 110 8.46 -14.88 -3.76
C PRO A 110 9.41 -14.15 -2.81
N GLY A 111 10.21 -14.91 -2.06
CA GLY A 111 11.13 -14.36 -1.06
C GLY A 111 10.48 -14.00 0.29
N GLY A 112 9.20 -14.34 0.51
CA GLY A 112 8.53 -14.14 1.80
C GLY A 112 7.98 -12.73 2.01
N ARG A 113 8.09 -11.86 0.99
CA ARG A 113 7.49 -10.53 0.98
C ARG A 113 5.96 -10.66 1.01
N MET A 114 5.29 -9.76 1.71
CA MET A 114 3.83 -9.75 1.80
C MET A 114 3.28 -8.34 1.70
N ALA A 115 2.07 -8.21 1.17
CA ALA A 115 1.34 -6.96 1.13
C ALA A 115 -0.14 -7.18 1.47
N LEU A 116 -0.72 -6.23 2.21
CA LEU A 116 -2.16 -6.14 2.42
C LEU A 116 -2.70 -4.97 1.60
N ALA A 117 -3.61 -5.25 0.68
CA ALA A 117 -4.20 -4.25 -0.21
C ALA A 117 -5.70 -4.13 0.01
N ASP A 118 -6.21 -2.91 -0.16
CA ASP A 118 -7.63 -2.64 -0.27
C ASP A 118 -7.97 -2.27 -1.72
N PRO A 119 -8.59 -3.19 -2.49
CA PRO A 119 -8.88 -2.96 -3.90
C PRO A 119 -9.88 -1.82 -4.12
N THR A 120 -10.64 -1.43 -3.09
CA THR A 120 -11.65 -0.37 -3.22
C THR A 120 -11.09 1.03 -3.08
N THR A 121 -9.99 1.18 -2.35
CA THR A 121 -9.31 2.47 -2.14
C THR A 121 -8.02 2.57 -2.93
N GLY A 122 -7.47 1.45 -3.38
CA GLY A 122 -6.16 1.33 -4.02
C GLY A 122 -4.98 1.37 -3.04
N GLU A 123 -5.25 1.52 -1.73
CA GLU A 123 -4.22 1.57 -0.71
C GLU A 123 -3.57 0.18 -0.56
N THR A 124 -2.24 0.15 -0.46
CA THR A 124 -1.46 -1.08 -0.26
C THR A 124 -0.43 -0.83 0.81
N VAL A 125 -0.36 -1.74 1.79
CA VAL A 125 0.67 -1.75 2.83
C VAL A 125 1.61 -2.90 2.56
N GLU A 126 2.84 -2.58 2.14
CA GLU A 126 3.93 -3.55 2.04
C GLU A 126 4.44 -3.87 3.44
N LEU A 127 4.34 -5.14 3.84
CA LEU A 127 4.64 -5.56 5.21
C LEU A 127 6.14 -5.75 5.44
N GLU A 128 6.92 -5.90 4.37
CA GLU A 128 8.36 -6.16 4.41
C GLU A 128 9.16 -5.03 5.06
N ALA A 129 8.75 -3.78 4.84
CA ALA A 129 9.40 -2.60 5.40
C ALA A 129 9.37 -2.54 6.94
N PHE A 130 8.56 -3.40 7.58
CA PHE A 130 8.34 -3.39 9.02
C PHE A 130 9.01 -4.56 9.75
N GLY A 131 9.75 -5.41 9.03
CA GLY A 131 10.54 -6.49 9.63
C GLY A 131 9.81 -7.81 9.85
N PRO A 132 10.55 -8.89 10.16
CA PRO A 132 10.04 -10.27 10.09
C PRO A 132 8.96 -10.61 11.12
N SER A 133 8.98 -10.00 12.31
CA SER A 133 7.94 -10.21 13.33
C SER A 133 6.57 -9.73 12.83
N ASN A 134 6.55 -8.55 12.21
CA ASN A 134 5.36 -7.93 11.67
C ASN A 134 4.80 -8.73 10.48
N ILE A 135 5.66 -9.23 9.60
CA ILE A 135 5.25 -10.13 8.51
C ILE A 135 4.63 -11.42 9.07
N ALA A 136 5.22 -11.99 10.13
CA ALA A 136 4.75 -13.23 10.72
C ALA A 136 3.32 -13.12 11.28
N GLU A 137 2.92 -11.93 11.73
CA GLU A 137 1.55 -11.68 12.19
C GLU A 137 0.51 -11.91 11.09
N PHE A 138 0.82 -11.57 9.83
CA PHE A 138 -0.08 -11.79 8.71
C PHE A 138 0.09 -13.19 8.10
N ALA A 139 1.33 -13.70 8.09
CA ALA A 139 1.65 -15.02 7.54
C ALA A 139 0.83 -16.14 8.20
N ARG A 140 0.48 -16.00 9.49
CA ARG A 140 -0.34 -16.99 10.21
C ARG A 140 -1.71 -17.22 9.57
N PHE A 141 -2.28 -16.24 8.88
CA PHE A 141 -3.60 -16.36 8.24
C PHE A 141 -3.62 -17.40 7.11
N PHE A 142 -2.51 -17.54 6.38
CA PHE A 142 -2.37 -18.58 5.35
C PHE A 142 -2.29 -19.99 5.95
N LYS A 143 -1.69 -20.14 7.15
CA LYS A 143 -1.60 -21.43 7.84
C LYS A 143 -2.96 -21.91 8.30
N THR A 144 -3.75 -21.03 8.91
CA THR A 144 -5.08 -21.39 9.45
C THR A 144 -6.13 -21.66 8.36
N ARG A 145 -6.00 -21.00 7.18
CA ARG A 145 -6.93 -21.20 6.06
C ARG A 145 -6.75 -22.55 5.36
N ARG A 146 -5.56 -23.15 5.45
CA ARG A 146 -5.29 -24.45 4.82
C ARG A 146 -5.93 -25.53 5.72
N PRO A 147 -6.88 -26.34 5.23
CA PRO A 147 -7.30 -27.51 5.98
C PRO A 147 -6.07 -28.40 6.20
N ALA A 148 -5.92 -28.91 7.42
CA ALA A 148 -4.87 -29.87 7.78
C ALA A 148 -4.93 -31.12 6.91
#